data_AF-A0A6J1W8R2-F1
#
_entry.id   AF-A0A6J1W8R2-F1
#
_cell.length_a   1.000
_cell.length_b   1.000
_cell.length_c   1.000
_cell.angle_alpha   90.00
_cell.angle_beta   90.00
_cell.angle_gamma   90.00
#
_symmetry.space_group_name_H-M   'P 1'
#
loop_
_entity.id
_entity.type
_entity.pdbx_description
1 polymer ?
#
loop_
_entity_poly.entity_id
_entity_poly.type
_entity_poly.pdbx_seq_one_letter_code
_entity_poly.pdbx_strand_id
1 'polypeptide(L)'
;MTNGILNVKHRKHEGVKEVLRRRRPAYRTFVKGKNYLPKQEDLFVSKPVKNYLKKYDKFLRTFQVSKALDAVLQGPEKKNPPEVTVAVMQELNRRGTLKNALAGRDEKQLSVLLSFLI
;
A
#
# COMPACT_ATOMS: atom_id res chain seq x y z
N MET A 1 56.13 5.80 -46.74
CA MET A 1 55.98 6.73 -45.60
C MET A 1 54.56 6.66 -45.09
N THR A 2 54.42 6.45 -43.79
CA THR A 2 53.21 6.09 -43.05
C THR A 2 52.26 7.27 -42.85
N ASN A 3 51.06 7.21 -43.43
CA ASN A 3 49.96 8.07 -43.02
C ASN A 3 48.99 7.26 -42.17
N GLY A 4 49.41 7.02 -40.91
CA GLY A 4 48.63 6.34 -39.88
C GLY A 4 47.58 7.26 -39.29
N ILE A 5 46.42 7.37 -39.93
CA ILE A 5 45.28 8.09 -39.36
C ILE A 5 44.00 7.29 -39.63
N LEU A 6 43.54 6.53 -38.63
CA LEU A 6 42.26 5.85 -38.63
C LEU A 6 41.24 6.73 -37.90
N ASN A 7 40.22 7.21 -38.61
CA ASN A 7 39.19 8.08 -38.04
C ASN A 7 37.89 7.30 -37.85
N VAL A 8 37.66 6.80 -36.63
CA VAL A 8 36.44 6.05 -36.28
C VAL A 8 35.42 7.00 -35.66
N LYS A 9 34.40 7.38 -36.43
CA LYS A 9 33.27 8.14 -35.92
C LYS A 9 32.24 7.19 -35.30
N HIS A 10 32.10 7.24 -33.97
CA HIS A 10 30.98 6.61 -33.31
C HIS A 10 29.71 7.42 -33.56
N ARG A 11 28.68 6.79 -34.11
CA ARG A 11 27.32 7.35 -34.12
C ARG A 11 26.86 7.39 -32.66
N LYS A 12 26.57 8.57 -32.11
CA LYS A 12 25.92 8.68 -30.80
C LYS A 12 24.65 7.83 -30.87
N HIS A 13 24.56 6.81 -30.02
CA HIS A 13 23.31 6.10 -29.84
C HIS A 13 22.34 7.11 -29.23
N GLU A 14 21.30 7.48 -29.96
CA GLU A 14 20.19 8.19 -29.35
C GLU A 14 19.70 7.29 -28.22
N GLY A 15 19.80 7.77 -26.99
CA GLY A 15 19.30 7.05 -25.82
C GLY A 15 17.88 6.58 -26.12
N VAL A 16 17.58 5.35 -25.73
CA VAL A 16 16.25 4.77 -25.90
C VAL A 16 15.25 5.76 -25.31
N LYS A 17 14.58 6.52 -26.17
CA LYS A 17 13.42 7.30 -25.77
C LYS A 17 12.41 6.25 -25.39
N GLU A 18 12.15 6.09 -24.10
CA GLU A 18 10.99 5.34 -23.64
C GLU A 18 9.77 6.00 -24.26
N VAL A 19 9.32 5.47 -25.39
CA VAL A 19 8.05 5.85 -25.98
C VAL A 19 7.02 5.30 -25.01
N LEU A 20 6.58 6.14 -24.09
CA LEU A 20 5.34 5.96 -23.34
C LEU A 20 4.23 5.83 -24.38
N ARG A 21 4.02 4.61 -24.88
CA ARG A 21 2.89 4.26 -25.73
C ARG A 21 1.64 4.38 -24.87
N ARG A 22 1.12 5.60 -24.76
CA ARG A 22 -0.26 5.82 -24.30
C ARG A 22 -1.14 5.07 -25.29
N ARG A 23 -1.59 3.88 -24.90
CA ARG A 23 -2.61 3.12 -25.63
C ARG A 23 -3.84 3.99 -25.70
N ARG A 24 -4.01 4.72 -26.81
CA ARG A 24 -5.28 5.39 -27.09
C ARG A 24 -6.26 4.31 -27.50
N PRO A 25 -7.48 4.27 -26.93
CA PRO A 25 -8.49 3.34 -27.39
C PRO A 25 -8.82 3.62 -28.85
N ALA A 26 -8.93 2.57 -29.68
CA ALA A 26 -9.24 2.67 -31.10
C ALA A 26 -10.70 3.10 -31.39
N TYR A 27 -11.53 3.19 -30.35
CA TYR A 27 -12.93 3.59 -30.48
C TYR A 27 -13.09 5.08 -30.15
N ARG A 28 -13.65 5.82 -31.10
CA ARG A 28 -14.17 7.17 -30.90
C ARG A 28 -15.60 7.02 -30.36
N THR A 29 -15.78 6.43 -29.18
CA THR A 29 -17.13 6.35 -28.59
C THR A 29 -17.55 7.75 -28.20
N PHE A 30 -18.66 8.21 -28.79
CA PHE A 30 -19.38 9.35 -28.29
C PHE A 30 -19.79 9.05 -26.85
N VAL A 31 -19.13 9.70 -25.89
CA VAL A 31 -19.54 9.65 -24.49
C VAL A 31 -20.78 10.54 -24.35
N LYS A 32 -21.96 9.92 -24.51
CA LYS A 32 -23.27 10.57 -24.31
C LYS A 32 -23.34 11.09 -22.86
N GLY A 33 -23.73 12.35 -22.69
CA GLY A 33 -23.93 12.97 -21.36
C GLY A 33 -22.82 13.89 -20.85
N LYS A 34 -21.75 14.14 -21.61
CA LYS A 34 -20.70 15.12 -21.21
C LYS A 34 -21.15 16.58 -21.23
N ASN A 35 -22.24 16.91 -21.92
CA ASN A 35 -22.77 18.28 -22.02
C ASN A 35 -23.84 18.58 -20.95
N TYR A 36 -24.01 17.69 -19.97
CA TYR A 36 -24.99 17.90 -18.91
C TYR A 36 -24.48 18.91 -17.89
N LEU A 37 -25.17 20.04 -17.76
CA LEU A 37 -24.98 21.00 -16.67
C LEU A 37 -26.02 20.69 -15.60
N PRO A 38 -25.61 20.35 -14.37
CA PRO A 38 -26.56 20.08 -13.29
C PRO A 38 -27.38 21.34 -13.00
N LYS A 39 -28.70 21.18 -12.93
CA LYS A 39 -29.64 22.21 -12.50
C LYS A 39 -29.74 22.23 -10.97
N GLN A 40 -30.25 23.33 -10.42
CA GLN A 40 -30.35 23.53 -8.97
C GLN A 40 -31.22 22.48 -8.26
N GLU A 41 -32.19 21.89 -8.97
CA GLU A 41 -33.13 20.88 -8.46
C GLU A 41 -32.65 19.43 -8.69
N ASP A 42 -31.45 19.23 -9.25
CA ASP A 42 -30.94 17.89 -9.53
C ASP A 42 -30.35 17.24 -8.27
N LEU A 43 -30.79 16.03 -7.95
CA LEU A 43 -30.26 15.24 -6.84
C LEU A 43 -29.06 14.41 -7.28
N PHE A 44 -27.88 14.70 -6.72
CA PHE A 44 -26.68 13.89 -6.91
C PHE A 44 -26.71 12.64 -6.02
N VAL A 45 -27.08 11.49 -6.59
CA VAL A 45 -26.99 10.21 -5.88
C VAL A 45 -25.54 9.70 -5.94
N SER A 46 -24.78 9.97 -4.88
CA SER A 46 -23.43 9.41 -4.73
C SER A 46 -23.49 7.89 -4.58
N LYS A 47 -22.51 7.18 -5.16
CA LYS A 47 -22.36 5.74 -4.92
C LYS A 47 -22.07 5.49 -3.44
N PRO A 48 -22.60 4.40 -2.84
CA PRO A 48 -22.31 4.08 -1.45
C PRO A 48 -20.80 3.89 -1.26
N VAL A 49 -20.24 4.55 -0.25
CA VAL A 49 -18.82 4.46 0.11
C VAL A 49 -18.55 3.05 0.63
N LYS A 50 -17.54 2.38 0.08
CA LYS A 50 -17.09 1.08 0.59
C LYS A 50 -16.28 1.29 1.86
N ASN A 51 -16.76 0.76 2.99
CA ASN A 51 -15.98 0.72 4.21
C ASN A 51 -14.93 -0.39 4.12
N TYR A 52 -13.66 0.00 4.13
CA TYR A 52 -12.55 -0.93 4.13
C TYR A 52 -12.16 -1.29 5.57
N LEU A 53 -11.96 -2.58 5.82
CA LEU A 53 -11.40 -3.04 7.10
C LEU A 53 -9.99 -2.49 7.28
N LYS A 54 -9.63 -2.18 8.51
CA LYS A 54 -8.27 -1.78 8.84
C LYS A 54 -7.31 -2.95 8.63
N LYS A 55 -6.02 -2.65 8.47
CA LYS A 55 -4.99 -3.65 8.15
C LYS A 55 -4.92 -4.75 9.22
N TYR A 56 -4.94 -4.39 10.50
CA TYR A 56 -4.90 -5.34 11.61
C TYR A 56 -6.14 -6.24 11.65
N ASP A 57 -7.33 -5.71 11.38
CA ASP A 57 -8.58 -6.51 11.31
C ASP A 57 -8.54 -7.52 10.16
N LYS A 58 -7.97 -7.10 9.02
CA LYS A 58 -7.76 -8.01 7.89
C LYS A 58 -6.85 -9.18 8.27
N PHE A 59 -5.79 -8.92 9.03
CA PHE A 59 -4.87 -9.96 9.51
C PHE A 59 -5.51 -10.87 10.56
N LEU A 60 -6.34 -10.33 11.47
CA LEU A 60 -7.13 -11.11 12.42
C LEU A 60 -8.15 -12.00 11.71
N ARG A 61 -8.75 -11.53 10.60
CA ARG A 61 -9.66 -12.33 9.77
C ARG A 61 -8.95 -13.46 9.03
N THR A 62 -7.72 -13.24 8.58
CA THR A 62 -6.93 -14.26 7.87
C THR A 62 -6.02 -15.09 8.78
N PHE A 63 -6.22 -15.05 10.11
CA PHE A 63 -5.42 -15.78 11.11
C PHE A 63 -3.90 -15.50 11.07
N GLN A 64 -3.50 -14.35 10.52
CA GLN A 64 -2.10 -13.93 10.46
C GLN A 64 -1.73 -13.17 11.74
N VAL A 65 -1.62 -13.90 12.84
CA VAL A 65 -1.51 -13.33 14.20
C VAL A 65 -0.22 -12.54 14.43
N SER A 66 0.94 -13.01 13.97
CA SER A 66 2.21 -12.28 14.12
C SER A 66 2.17 -10.96 13.34
N LYS A 67 1.61 -10.97 12.12
CA LYS A 67 1.45 -9.76 11.30
C LYS A 67 0.41 -8.80 11.87
N ALA A 68 -0.64 -9.32 12.49
CA ALA A 68 -1.63 -8.50 13.19
C ALA A 68 -0.95 -7.73 14.33
N LEU A 69 -0.20 -8.43 15.17
CA LEU A 69 0.54 -7.83 16.28
C LEU A 69 1.58 -6.80 15.78
N ASP A 70 2.34 -7.12 14.74
CA ASP A 70 3.27 -6.17 14.12
C ASP A 70 2.57 -4.94 13.54
N ALA A 71 1.40 -5.09 12.93
CA ALA A 71 0.67 -3.98 12.35
C ALA A 71 0.17 -2.97 13.40
N VAL A 72 -0.03 -3.40 14.64
CA VAL A 72 -0.37 -2.49 15.75
C VAL A 72 0.86 -1.97 16.48
N LEU A 73 1.92 -2.79 16.57
CA LEU A 73 3.21 -2.42 17.19
C LEU A 73 4.15 -1.59 16.30
N GLN A 74 3.89 -1.48 14.99
CA GLN A 74 4.67 -0.66 14.05
C GLN A 74 4.51 0.85 14.36
N GLY A 75 5.18 1.25 15.45
CA GLY A 75 5.58 2.62 15.76
C GLY A 75 4.49 3.49 16.42
N PRO A 76 4.75 4.06 17.61
CA PRO A 76 4.02 5.24 18.11
C PRO A 76 4.02 6.43 17.11
N GLU A 77 4.93 6.45 16.14
CA GLU A 77 4.95 7.44 15.04
C GLU A 77 3.75 7.33 14.08
N LYS A 78 3.06 6.19 14.04
CA LYS A 78 1.92 5.95 13.13
C LYS A 78 0.63 5.66 13.88
N LYS A 79 0.06 6.71 14.50
CA LYS A 79 -1.39 7.01 14.57
C LYS A 79 -2.36 5.93 15.10
N ASN A 80 -1.89 4.83 15.67
CA ASN A 80 -2.79 3.85 16.28
C ASN A 80 -3.01 4.25 17.75
N PRO A 81 -4.27 4.42 18.18
CA PRO A 81 -4.57 4.64 19.58
C PRO A 81 -4.06 3.45 20.41
N PRO A 82 -3.46 3.67 21.61
CA PRO A 82 -3.02 2.57 22.47
C PRO A 82 -4.17 1.61 22.81
N GLU A 83 -5.42 2.10 22.85
CA GLU A 83 -6.62 1.31 23.06
C GLU A 83 -6.78 0.21 21.99
N VAL A 84 -6.40 0.50 20.74
CA VAL A 84 -6.47 -0.47 19.64
C VAL A 84 -5.43 -1.58 19.83
N THR A 85 -4.23 -1.24 20.30
CA THR A 85 -3.18 -2.22 20.62
C THR A 85 -3.65 -3.17 21.71
N VAL A 86 -4.20 -2.63 22.79
CA VAL A 86 -4.73 -3.44 23.91
C VAL A 86 -5.88 -4.31 23.42
N ALA A 87 -6.82 -3.77 22.63
CA ALA A 87 -7.94 -4.54 22.10
C ALA A 87 -7.48 -5.71 21.21
N VAL A 88 -6.49 -5.50 20.34
CA VAL A 88 -5.93 -6.56 19.50
C VAL A 88 -5.20 -7.61 20.35
N MET A 89 -4.44 -7.20 21.37
CA MET A 89 -3.80 -8.13 22.31
C MET A 89 -4.83 -8.97 23.09
N GLN A 90 -5.91 -8.36 23.57
CA GLN A 90 -7.01 -9.07 24.25
C GLN A 90 -7.70 -10.06 23.31
N GLU A 91 -7.94 -9.67 22.06
CA GLU A 91 -8.55 -10.56 21.06
C GLU A 91 -7.63 -11.74 20.72
N LEU A 92 -6.31 -11.53 20.63
CA LEU A 92 -5.34 -12.62 20.47
C LEU A 92 -5.31 -13.55 21.68
N ASN A 93 -5.42 -13.01 22.90
CA ASN A 93 -5.51 -13.80 24.12
C ASN A 93 -6.81 -14.63 24.15
N ARG A 94 -7.95 -14.04 23.78
CA ARG A 94 -9.25 -14.72 23.68
C ARG A 94 -9.22 -15.88 22.69
N ARG A 95 -8.42 -15.77 21.62
CA ARG A 95 -8.23 -16.83 20.62
C ARG A 95 -7.15 -17.85 21.01
N GLY A 96 -6.42 -17.64 22.10
CA GLY A 96 -5.31 -18.49 22.52
C GLY A 96 -4.09 -18.44 21.60
N THR A 97 -4.01 -17.46 20.68
CA THR A 97 -2.95 -17.36 19.66
C THR A 97 -1.83 -16.41 20.04
N LEU A 98 -1.90 -15.77 21.20
CA LEU A 98 -0.88 -14.85 21.68
C LEU A 98 0.49 -15.52 21.83
N LYS A 99 0.54 -16.74 22.38
CA LYS A 99 1.79 -17.53 22.50
C LYS A 99 2.43 -17.78 21.14
N ASN A 100 1.61 -18.08 20.12
CA ASN A 100 2.07 -18.34 18.76
C ASN A 100 2.56 -17.05 18.08
N ALA A 101 1.98 -15.90 18.40
CA ALA A 101 2.41 -14.61 17.86
C ALA A 101 3.77 -14.14 18.44
N LEU A 102 4.10 -14.59 19.65
CA LEU A 102 5.38 -14.33 20.32
C LEU A 102 6.46 -15.35 19.96
N ALA A 103 6.07 -16.59 19.65
CA ALA A 103 7.00 -17.64 19.23
C ALA A 103 7.72 -17.24 17.92
N GLY A 104 9.05 -17.35 17.92
CA GLY A 104 9.88 -17.09 16.74
C GLY A 104 10.09 -15.60 16.40
N ARG A 105 9.91 -14.69 17.36
CA ARG A 105 10.25 -13.27 17.20
C ARG A 105 11.71 -12.97 17.48
N ASP A 106 12.23 -11.99 16.75
CA ASP A 106 13.58 -11.46 16.96
C ASP A 106 13.64 -10.56 18.20
N GLU A 107 14.84 -10.42 18.77
CA GLU A 107 15.12 -9.55 19.93
C GLU A 107 14.64 -8.11 19.70
N LYS A 108 14.87 -7.56 18.51
CA LYS A 108 14.42 -6.21 18.14
C LYS A 108 12.89 -6.05 18.13
N GLN A 109 12.16 -7.11 17.80
CA GLN A 109 10.69 -7.07 17.80
C GLN A 109 10.15 -7.19 19.23
N LEU A 110 10.84 -7.97 20.08
CA LEU A 110 10.51 -8.09 21.49
C LEU A 110 10.79 -6.79 22.25
N SER A 111 11.88 -6.08 21.95
CA SER A 111 12.19 -4.81 22.61
C SER A 111 11.12 -3.74 22.37
N VAL A 112 10.55 -3.68 21.15
CA VAL A 112 9.43 -2.78 20.84
C VAL A 112 8.19 -3.13 21.64
N LEU A 113 7.90 -4.42 21.79
CA LEU A 113 6.75 -4.90 22.58
C LEU A 113 6.94 -4.57 24.06
N LEU A 114 8.14 -4.77 24.61
CA LEU A 114 8.47 -4.43 25.99
C LEU A 114 8.41 -2.91 26.23
N SER A 115 8.88 -2.11 25.27
CA SER A 115 8.80 -0.64 25.34
C SER A 115 7.37 -0.10 25.30
N PHE A 116 6.40 -0.90 24.85
CA PHE A 116 4.99 -0.55 24.92
C PHE A 116 4.37 -0.85 26.29
N LEU A 117 4.95 -1.79 27.04
CA LEU A 117 4.44 -2.23 28.35
C LEU A 117 5.03 -1.43 29.52
N ILE A 118 6.22 -0.87 29.35
CA ILE A 118 6.94 -0.02 30.31
C ILE A 118 6.51 1.43 30.11
#